data_AF-A0A3D0ZA95-F1
#
_entry.id   AF-A0A3D0ZA95-F1
#
_cell.length_a   1.000
_cell.length_b   1.000
_cell.length_c   1.000
_cell.angle_alpha   90.00
_cell.angle_beta   90.00
_cell.angle_gamma   90.00
#
_symmetry.space_group_name_H-M   'P 1'
#
loop_
_entity.id
_entity.type
_entity.pdbx_description
1 polymer ?
#
loop_
_entity_poly.entity_id
_entity_poly.type
_entity_poly.pdbx_seq_one_letter_code
_entity_poly.pdbx_strand_id
1 'polypeptide(L)'
;RNLAEFSGKEEVFNELTCLLHQKTDTSKITMKVLVDTFKKVIDIPMDKDFSSLILVENKVYELANSIKDSVVERMELEDKVILSMAIRLKAEKFLIAKIDDKVFVDGITADQTYKLVEKFKQLFSYEKEVIKLMDKVNLMTPENIHINSFMYEPILDMSNDHLKKLYTEISGLKS
;
A
#
# COMPACT_ATOMS: atom_id res chain seq x y z
N ARG A 1 -9.90 6.95 6.31
CA ARG A 1 -11.32 6.61 6.12
C ARG A 1 -11.47 5.89 4.79
N ASN A 2 -12.16 4.75 4.72
CA ASN A 2 -12.34 3.99 3.47
C ASN A 2 -13.80 4.08 2.96
N LEU A 3 -14.07 3.51 1.77
CA LEU A 3 -15.38 3.51 1.12
C LEU A 3 -16.51 2.86 1.95
N ALA A 4 -16.17 1.94 2.87
CA ALA A 4 -17.14 1.25 3.70
C ALA A 4 -17.69 2.14 4.84
N GLU A 5 -16.89 3.08 5.36
CA GLU A 5 -17.36 4.11 6.30
C GLU A 5 -18.42 5.03 5.65
N PHE A 6 -18.28 5.32 4.36
CA PHE A 6 -19.27 6.09 3.61
C PHE A 6 -20.56 5.31 3.32
N SER A 7 -20.51 3.98 3.42
CA SER A 7 -21.61 3.08 3.08
C SER A 7 -22.31 2.46 4.31
N GLY A 8 -21.82 2.76 5.52
CA GLY A 8 -22.39 2.28 6.79
C GLY A 8 -22.20 0.79 7.07
N LYS A 9 -21.24 0.10 6.42
CA LYS A 9 -21.01 -1.35 6.54
C LYS A 9 -19.66 -1.65 7.18
N GLU A 10 -19.61 -1.72 8.51
CA GLU A 10 -18.37 -1.94 9.30
C GLU A 10 -17.66 -3.26 8.98
N GLU A 11 -18.38 -4.32 8.60
CA GLU A 11 -17.77 -5.62 8.25
C GLU A 11 -16.86 -5.52 7.02
N VAL A 12 -17.21 -4.65 6.06
CA VAL A 12 -16.42 -4.43 4.84
C VAL A 12 -15.22 -3.52 5.10
N PHE A 13 -15.25 -2.71 6.17
CA PHE A 13 -14.15 -1.83 6.54
C PHE A 13 -12.87 -2.63 6.87
N ASN A 14 -13.01 -3.71 7.62
CA ASN A 14 -11.88 -4.55 8.02
C ASN A 14 -11.29 -5.33 6.83
N GLU A 15 -12.14 -5.91 5.98
CA GLU A 15 -11.71 -6.61 4.76
C GLU A 15 -10.95 -5.68 3.81
N LEU A 16 -11.46 -4.46 3.59
CA LEU A 16 -10.81 -3.50 2.70
C LEU A 16 -9.50 -2.94 3.27
N THR A 17 -9.38 -2.85 4.59
CA THR A 17 -8.14 -2.41 5.24
C THR A 17 -7.03 -3.48 5.13
N CYS A 18 -7.39 -4.77 5.14
CA CYS A 18 -6.44 -5.86 4.88
C CYS A 18 -5.85 -5.83 3.45
N LEU A 19 -6.51 -5.17 2.49
CA LEU A 19 -5.96 -4.99 1.14
C LEU A 19 -4.83 -3.95 1.07
N LEU A 20 -4.74 -3.07 2.06
CA LEU A 20 -3.82 -1.92 2.06
C LEU A 20 -2.56 -2.14 2.92
N HIS A 21 -2.57 -3.17 3.78
CA HIS A 21 -1.50 -3.47 4.74
C HIS A 21 -1.12 -4.94 4.69
N GLN A 22 0.14 -5.27 4.93
CA GLN A 22 0.63 -6.63 5.11
C GLN A 22 0.15 -7.18 6.47
N LYS A 23 -0.99 -7.87 6.46
CA LYS A 23 -1.53 -8.64 7.59
C LYS A 23 -1.50 -10.12 7.24
N THR A 24 -1.81 -10.99 8.20
CA THR A 24 -1.77 -12.46 8.05
C THR A 24 -2.54 -13.02 6.85
N ASP A 25 -3.53 -12.28 6.33
CA ASP A 25 -4.37 -12.72 5.22
C ASP A 25 -4.14 -11.95 3.91
N THR A 26 -3.35 -10.89 3.90
CA THR A 26 -3.09 -10.04 2.72
C THR A 26 -2.48 -10.83 1.57
N SER A 27 -1.59 -11.78 1.87
CA SER A 27 -0.95 -12.69 0.92
C SER A 27 -1.90 -13.74 0.33
N LYS A 28 -3.16 -13.79 0.79
CA LYS A 28 -4.19 -14.74 0.33
C LYS A 28 -5.35 -14.05 -0.41
N ILE A 29 -5.41 -12.71 -0.43
CA ILE A 29 -6.52 -12.00 -1.06
C ILE A 29 -6.34 -11.99 -2.58
N THR A 30 -7.29 -12.61 -3.28
CA THR A 30 -7.34 -12.67 -4.73
C THR A 30 -8.16 -11.52 -5.31
N MET A 31 -7.94 -11.22 -6.59
CA MET A 31 -8.76 -10.25 -7.34
C MET A 31 -10.24 -10.62 -7.33
N LYS A 32 -10.57 -11.92 -7.29
CA LYS A 32 -11.95 -12.39 -7.13
C LYS A 32 -12.55 -11.94 -5.80
N VAL A 33 -11.85 -12.16 -4.68
CA VAL A 33 -12.31 -11.74 -3.34
C VAL A 33 -12.48 -10.21 -3.29
N LEU A 34 -11.55 -9.47 -3.88
CA LEU A 34 -11.64 -8.01 -3.98
C LEU A 34 -12.93 -7.57 -4.70
N VAL A 35 -13.18 -8.12 -5.88
CA VAL A 35 -14.37 -7.78 -6.69
C VAL A 35 -15.65 -8.18 -5.97
N ASP A 36 -15.69 -9.35 -5.35
CA ASP A 36 -16.85 -9.83 -4.59
C ASP A 36 -17.13 -8.94 -3.36
N THR A 37 -16.09 -8.44 -2.68
CA THR A 37 -16.25 -7.48 -1.57
C THR A 37 -16.72 -6.11 -2.07
N PHE A 38 -16.20 -5.61 -3.21
CA PHE A 38 -16.66 -4.34 -3.80
C PHE A 38 -18.12 -4.39 -4.26
N LYS A 39 -18.58 -5.51 -4.84
CA LYS A 39 -20.00 -5.73 -5.21
C LYS A 39 -20.96 -5.61 -4.03
N LYS A 40 -20.50 -5.88 -2.80
CA LYS A 40 -21.33 -5.72 -1.58
C LYS A 40 -21.52 -4.25 -1.19
N VAL A 41 -20.69 -3.34 -1.69
CA VAL A 41 -20.65 -1.92 -1.29
C VAL A 41 -21.14 -1.00 -2.40
N ILE A 42 -20.79 -1.27 -3.65
CA ILE A 42 -21.10 -0.41 -4.79
C ILE A 42 -21.75 -1.25 -5.88
N ASP A 43 -22.87 -0.78 -6.40
CA ASP A 43 -23.57 -1.41 -7.53
C ASP A 43 -22.89 -0.96 -8.84
N ILE A 44 -21.73 -1.57 -9.15
CA ILE A 44 -20.97 -1.30 -10.37
C ILE A 44 -21.27 -2.42 -11.38
N PRO A 45 -21.73 -2.10 -12.59
CA PRO A 45 -21.75 -3.05 -13.69
C PRO A 45 -20.30 -3.36 -14.12
N MET A 46 -19.67 -4.32 -13.45
CA MET A 46 -18.35 -4.82 -13.83
C MET A 46 -18.51 -5.98 -14.80
N ASP A 47 -18.52 -5.65 -16.09
CA ASP A 47 -18.68 -6.61 -17.21
C ASP A 47 -17.40 -7.42 -17.53
N LYS A 48 -16.31 -7.21 -16.77
CA LYS A 48 -15.05 -7.92 -16.98
C LYS A 48 -14.96 -9.11 -16.04
N ASP A 49 -14.75 -10.29 -16.62
CA ASP A 49 -14.50 -11.52 -15.87
C ASP A 49 -13.14 -11.43 -15.15
N PHE A 50 -13.15 -10.96 -13.90
CA PHE A 50 -11.99 -10.99 -13.01
C PHE A 50 -11.81 -12.37 -12.38
N SER A 51 -11.99 -13.45 -13.15
CA SER A 51 -11.85 -14.85 -12.72
C SER A 51 -10.42 -15.27 -12.37
N SER A 52 -9.54 -14.31 -12.11
CA SER A 52 -8.14 -14.58 -11.83
C SER A 52 -7.93 -14.87 -10.35
N LEU A 53 -7.33 -16.04 -10.07
CA LEU A 53 -6.74 -16.38 -8.77
C LEU A 53 -5.47 -15.54 -8.47
N ILE A 54 -5.26 -14.45 -9.21
CA ILE A 54 -4.14 -13.55 -9.04
C ILE A 54 -4.31 -12.83 -7.70
N LEU A 55 -3.24 -12.82 -6.90
CA LEU A 55 -3.19 -12.06 -5.67
C LEU A 55 -3.20 -10.56 -5.98
N VAL A 56 -3.96 -9.79 -5.20
CA VAL A 56 -4.06 -8.33 -5.36
C VAL A 56 -2.67 -7.70 -5.25
N GLU A 57 -1.85 -8.16 -4.31
CA GLU A 57 -0.45 -7.72 -4.15
C GLU A 57 0.35 -7.87 -5.45
N ASN A 58 0.26 -9.04 -6.10
CA ASN A 58 0.97 -9.29 -7.35
C ASN A 58 0.48 -8.35 -8.46
N LYS A 59 -0.83 -8.10 -8.54
CA LYS A 59 -1.37 -7.18 -9.55
C LYS A 59 -0.93 -5.75 -9.31
N VAL A 60 -0.87 -5.30 -8.05
CA VAL A 60 -0.35 -3.98 -7.68
C VAL A 60 1.12 -3.85 -8.09
N TYR A 61 1.95 -4.86 -7.84
CA TYR A 61 3.36 -4.82 -8.27
C TYR A 61 3.53 -4.86 -9.79
N GLU A 62 2.71 -5.64 -10.50
CA GLU A 62 2.70 -5.68 -11.96
C GLU A 62 2.42 -4.28 -12.54
N LEU A 63 1.34 -3.63 -12.08
CA LEU A 63 0.96 -2.29 -12.51
C LEU A 63 2.01 -1.25 -12.12
N ALA A 64 2.55 -1.31 -10.90
CA ALA A 64 3.60 -0.40 -10.44
C ALA A 64 4.88 -0.52 -11.29
N ASN A 65 5.26 -1.72 -11.71
CA ASN A 65 6.39 -1.92 -12.61
C ASN A 65 6.10 -1.31 -13.99
N SER A 66 4.90 -1.54 -14.56
CA SER A 66 4.51 -0.91 -15.83
C SER A 66 4.52 0.63 -15.76
N ILE A 67 4.04 1.22 -14.66
CA ILE A 67 4.05 2.67 -14.44
C ILE A 67 5.48 3.20 -14.32
N LYS A 68 6.34 2.49 -13.56
CA LYS A 68 7.75 2.86 -13.40
C LYS A 68 8.47 2.90 -14.76
N ASP A 69 8.28 1.88 -15.59
CA ASP A 69 8.97 1.72 -16.86
C ASP A 69 8.36 2.57 -17.99
N SER A 70 7.18 3.14 -17.76
CA SER A 70 6.52 4.05 -18.69
C SER A 70 7.33 5.33 -18.92
N VAL A 71 7.52 5.67 -20.19
CA VAL A 71 8.15 6.92 -20.65
C VAL A 71 7.20 8.12 -20.61
N VAL A 72 5.94 7.92 -20.22
CA VAL A 72 4.96 9.02 -20.10
C VAL A 72 5.41 9.95 -18.96
N GLU A 73 5.61 11.23 -19.30
CA GLU A 73 6.08 12.27 -18.37
C GLU A 73 5.03 12.62 -17.30
N ARG A 74 3.74 12.55 -17.65
CA ARG A 74 2.62 12.86 -16.76
C ARG A 74 1.95 11.57 -16.28
N MET A 75 2.12 11.26 -15.00
CA MET A 75 1.30 10.25 -14.31
C MET A 75 -0.04 10.85 -13.89
N GLU A 76 -1.10 10.09 -14.12
CA GLU A 76 -2.43 10.40 -13.59
C GLU A 76 -2.49 10.04 -12.10
N LEU A 77 -3.56 10.45 -11.41
CA LEU A 77 -3.71 10.22 -9.96
C LEU A 77 -3.72 8.73 -9.63
N GLU A 78 -4.35 7.91 -10.47
CA GLU A 78 -4.44 6.47 -10.33
C GLU A 78 -3.05 5.82 -10.32
N ASP A 79 -2.16 6.25 -11.20
CA ASP A 79 -0.78 5.75 -11.28
C ASP A 79 0.00 6.08 -10.00
N LYS A 80 -0.17 7.31 -9.48
CA LYS A 80 0.47 7.72 -8.22
C LYS A 80 -0.06 6.92 -7.03
N VAL A 81 -1.36 6.63 -7.01
CA VAL A 81 -1.98 5.79 -5.97
C VAL A 81 -1.43 4.37 -6.04
N ILE A 82 -1.34 3.76 -7.23
CA ILE A 82 -0.79 2.42 -7.43
C ILE A 82 0.67 2.36 -6.96
N LEU A 83 1.50 3.33 -7.35
CA LEU A 83 2.89 3.40 -6.88
C LEU A 83 2.97 3.56 -5.36
N SER A 84 2.17 4.45 -4.77
CA SER A 84 2.14 4.66 -3.32
C SER A 84 1.76 3.39 -2.55
N MET A 85 0.76 2.64 -3.05
CA MET A 85 0.39 1.34 -2.49
C MET A 85 1.52 0.33 -2.61
N ALA A 86 2.14 0.20 -3.80
CA ALA A 86 3.21 -0.75 -4.03
C ALA A 86 4.45 -0.45 -3.16
N ILE A 87 4.80 0.83 -2.97
CA ILE A 87 5.89 1.26 -2.09
C ILE A 87 5.63 0.84 -0.65
N ARG A 88 4.44 1.14 -0.10
CA ARG A 88 4.08 0.75 1.27
C ARG A 88 4.11 -0.76 1.46
N LEU A 89 3.48 -1.51 0.57
CA LEU A 89 3.45 -2.98 0.66
C LEU A 89 4.86 -3.60 0.67
N LYS A 90 5.78 -3.08 -0.16
CA LYS A 90 7.18 -3.54 -0.17
C LYS A 90 7.93 -3.14 1.10
N ALA A 91 7.75 -1.91 1.57
CA ALA A 91 8.37 -1.42 2.79
C ALA A 91 7.93 -2.25 4.01
N GLU A 92 6.62 -2.45 4.19
CA GLU A 92 6.09 -3.27 5.27
C GLU A 92 6.60 -4.71 5.20
N LYS A 93 6.63 -5.32 4.00
CA LYS A 93 7.15 -6.68 3.81
C LYS A 93 8.61 -6.81 4.24
N PHE A 94 9.44 -5.83 3.88
CA PHE A 94 10.83 -5.77 4.32
C PHE A 94 10.94 -5.59 5.84
N LEU A 95 10.19 -4.64 6.42
CA LEU A 95 10.23 -4.34 7.85
C LEU A 95 9.76 -5.52 8.69
N ILE A 96 8.65 -6.15 8.32
CA ILE A 96 8.10 -7.33 9.01
C ILE A 96 9.12 -8.47 8.99
N ALA A 97 9.74 -8.74 7.84
CA ALA A 97 10.76 -9.78 7.72
C ALA A 97 12.01 -9.49 8.58
N LYS A 98 12.40 -8.22 8.70
CA LYS A 98 13.56 -7.81 9.53
C LYS A 98 13.26 -7.82 11.02
N ILE A 99 12.07 -7.36 11.41
CA ILE A 99 11.65 -7.30 12.82
C ILE A 99 11.42 -8.71 13.37
N ASP A 100 10.86 -9.62 12.55
CA ASP A 100 10.62 -11.03 12.88
C ASP A 100 9.87 -11.25 14.22
N ASP A 101 8.97 -10.32 14.55
CA ASP A 101 8.15 -10.36 15.77
C ASP A 101 6.67 -10.36 15.37
N LYS A 102 6.14 -11.56 15.16
CA LYS A 102 4.74 -11.74 14.73
C LYS A 102 3.75 -11.18 15.75
N VAL A 103 4.03 -11.31 17.05
CA VAL A 103 3.13 -10.84 18.12
C VAL A 103 3.03 -9.32 18.09
N PHE A 104 4.16 -8.64 17.88
CA PHE A 104 4.17 -7.19 17.69
C PHE A 104 3.37 -6.79 16.45
N VAL A 105 3.64 -7.41 15.28
CA VAL A 105 3.00 -7.07 14.01
C VAL A 105 1.48 -7.26 14.08
N ASP A 106 1.03 -8.41 14.60
CA ASP A 106 -0.40 -8.71 14.77
C ASP A 106 -1.10 -7.75 15.75
N GLY A 107 -0.35 -7.18 16.70
CA GLY A 107 -0.84 -6.22 17.69
C GLY A 107 -1.07 -4.80 17.14
N ILE A 108 -0.66 -4.51 15.90
CA ILE A 108 -0.81 -3.18 15.32
C ILE A 108 -2.25 -2.97 14.78
N THR A 109 -2.96 -2.03 15.39
CA THR A 109 -4.36 -1.72 15.05
C THR A 109 -4.56 -0.47 14.19
N ALA A 110 -3.54 0.39 14.06
CA ALA A 110 -3.57 1.64 13.28
C ALA A 110 -2.14 2.13 13.02
N ASP A 111 -1.94 2.93 11.96
CA ASP A 111 -0.67 3.53 11.54
C ASP A 111 0.44 2.47 11.39
N GLN A 112 0.15 1.41 10.63
CA GLN A 112 0.99 0.21 10.56
C GLN A 112 2.38 0.52 10.01
N THR A 113 2.48 1.22 8.89
CA THR A 113 3.78 1.56 8.29
C THR A 113 4.63 2.33 9.31
N TYR A 114 4.03 3.33 9.94
CA TYR A 114 4.72 4.18 10.93
C TYR A 114 5.23 3.36 12.12
N LYS A 115 4.39 2.52 12.73
CA LYS A 115 4.77 1.69 13.88
C LYS A 115 5.86 0.67 13.54
N LEU A 116 5.82 0.08 12.34
CA LEU A 116 6.87 -0.81 11.86
C LEU A 116 8.20 -0.06 11.71
N VAL A 117 8.18 1.16 11.15
CA VAL A 117 9.38 2.00 11.00
C VAL A 117 9.96 2.38 12.37
N GLU A 118 9.14 2.78 13.34
CA GLU A 118 9.60 3.11 14.68
C GLU A 118 10.21 1.90 15.40
N LYS A 119 9.57 0.73 15.30
CA LYS A 119 10.13 -0.51 15.85
C LYS A 119 11.46 -0.87 15.18
N PHE A 120 11.55 -0.73 13.85
CA PHE A 120 12.79 -0.97 13.12
C PHE A 120 13.90 -0.01 13.56
N LYS A 121 13.61 1.28 13.74
CA LYS A 121 14.59 2.26 14.27
C LYS A 121 15.13 1.87 15.65
N GLN A 122 14.27 1.33 16.52
CA GLN A 122 14.66 0.88 17.86
C GLN A 122 15.60 -0.33 17.81
N LEU A 123 15.30 -1.31 16.95
CA LEU A 123 16.07 -2.56 16.84
C LEU A 123 17.34 -2.41 15.99
N PHE A 124 17.27 -1.63 14.91
CA PHE A 124 18.28 -1.54 13.85
C PHE A 124 18.80 -0.10 13.70
N SER A 125 19.01 0.59 14.82
CA SER A 125 19.43 2.00 14.84
C SER A 125 20.73 2.30 14.07
N TYR A 126 21.53 1.27 13.78
CA TYR A 126 22.75 1.36 12.99
C TYR A 126 22.50 1.36 11.46
N GLU A 127 21.34 0.92 10.96
CA GLU A 127 21.01 0.89 9.53
C GLU A 127 20.50 2.25 9.02
N LYS A 128 21.34 3.28 9.11
CA LYS A 128 20.96 4.68 8.85
C LYS A 128 20.36 4.92 7.46
N GLU A 129 20.89 4.29 6.42
CA GLU A 129 20.39 4.46 5.05
C GLU A 129 19.01 3.83 4.87
N VAL A 130 18.77 2.67 5.48
CA VAL A 130 17.46 2.01 5.45
C VAL A 130 16.45 2.83 6.24
N ILE A 131 16.81 3.32 7.43
CA ILE A 131 15.96 4.21 8.23
C ILE A 131 15.56 5.45 7.42
N LYS A 132 16.52 6.11 6.76
CA LYS A 132 16.27 7.28 5.92
C LYS A 132 15.32 6.96 4.76
N LEU A 133 15.47 5.78 4.15
CA LEU A 133 14.55 5.32 3.10
C LEU A 133 13.14 5.11 3.66
N MET A 134 13.00 4.50 4.83
CA MET A 134 11.71 4.28 5.47
C MET A 134 11.03 5.59 5.91
N ASP A 135 11.81 6.58 6.35
CA ASP A 135 11.28 7.92 6.64
C ASP A 135 10.74 8.61 5.38
N LYS A 136 11.42 8.45 4.23
CA LYS A 136 10.87 8.90 2.94
C LYS A 136 9.56 8.20 2.61
N VAL A 137 9.46 6.88 2.85
CA VAL A 137 8.21 6.13 2.63
C VAL A 137 7.06 6.72 3.45
N ASN A 138 7.26 6.93 4.76
CA ASN A 138 6.24 7.55 5.62
C ASN A 138 5.82 8.96 5.15
N LEU A 139 6.78 9.75 4.68
CA LEU A 139 6.53 11.12 4.22
C LEU A 139 5.78 11.15 2.88
N MET A 140 6.20 10.31 1.93
CA MET A 140 5.74 10.34 0.54
C MET A 140 4.49 9.50 0.30
N THR A 141 4.25 8.49 1.14
CA THR A 141 3.12 7.56 0.98
C THR A 141 2.30 7.50 2.27
N PRO A 142 1.66 8.61 2.69
CA PRO A 142 0.93 8.63 3.94
C PRO A 142 -0.22 7.61 3.92
N GLU A 143 -0.34 6.87 5.02
CA GLU A 143 -1.34 5.81 5.20
C GLU A 143 -2.77 6.37 5.32
N ASN A 144 -2.91 7.55 5.94
CA ASN A 144 -4.19 8.22 6.15
C ASN A 144 -4.54 9.12 4.96
N ILE A 145 -5.11 8.53 3.90
CA ILE A 145 -5.77 9.29 2.83
C ILE A 145 -7.24 9.49 3.25
N HIS A 146 -7.59 10.69 3.71
CA HIS A 146 -8.99 11.08 3.87
C HIS A 146 -9.59 11.31 2.49
N ILE A 147 -10.78 10.75 2.25
CA ILE A 147 -11.56 10.93 1.01
C ILE A 147 -12.22 12.31 1.01
N ASN A 148 -11.40 13.37 1.08
CA ASN A 148 -11.79 14.74 0.82
C ASN A 148 -10.79 15.27 -0.22
N SER A 149 -11.28 15.95 -1.25
CA SER A 149 -10.51 16.47 -2.41
C SER A 149 -9.23 17.26 -2.05
N PHE A 150 -9.11 17.76 -0.83
CA PHE A 150 -7.97 18.53 -0.31
C PHE A 150 -6.78 17.63 0.13
N MET A 151 -7.02 16.36 0.48
CA MET A 151 -5.98 15.49 1.07
C MET A 151 -5.13 14.73 0.05
N TYR A 152 -5.47 14.82 -1.24
CA TYR A 152 -4.62 14.30 -2.31
C TYR A 152 -3.49 15.25 -2.67
N GLU A 153 -3.52 16.52 -2.23
CA GLU A 153 -2.49 17.53 -2.53
C GLU A 153 -1.06 17.02 -2.29
N PRO A 154 -0.70 16.36 -1.17
CA PRO A 154 0.67 15.85 -0.98
C PRO A 154 1.07 14.78 -2.00
N ILE A 155 0.14 13.94 -2.47
CA ILE A 155 0.38 12.92 -3.50
C ILE A 155 0.38 13.56 -4.90
N LEU A 156 -0.49 14.53 -5.13
CA LEU A 156 -0.61 15.30 -6.38
C LEU A 156 0.62 16.18 -6.61
N ASP A 157 1.15 16.82 -5.56
CA ASP A 157 2.32 17.70 -5.56
C ASP A 157 3.64 16.94 -5.60
N MET A 158 3.62 15.65 -5.27
CA MET A 158 4.81 14.83 -5.33
C MET A 158 5.20 14.55 -6.79
N SER A 159 6.46 14.84 -7.13
CA SER A 159 6.95 14.66 -8.48
C SER A 159 6.92 13.20 -8.90
N ASN A 160 6.62 12.99 -10.18
CA ASN A 160 6.52 11.66 -10.77
C ASN A 160 7.84 10.90 -10.61
N ASP A 161 8.95 11.59 -10.82
CA ASP A 161 10.30 11.04 -10.71
C ASP A 161 10.64 10.64 -9.28
N HIS A 162 10.22 11.42 -8.27
CA HIS A 162 10.47 11.06 -6.87
C HIS A 162 9.74 9.77 -6.48
N LEU A 163 8.49 9.59 -6.92
CA LEU A 163 7.73 8.36 -6.69
C LEU A 163 8.36 7.15 -7.39
N LYS A 164 8.70 7.27 -8.69
CA LYS A 164 9.35 6.19 -9.45
C LYS A 164 10.71 5.82 -8.86
N LYS A 165 11.48 6.83 -8.42
CA LYS A 165 12.77 6.64 -7.74
C LYS A 165 12.59 5.93 -6.41
N LEU A 166 11.65 6.37 -5.56
CA LEU A 166 11.38 5.74 -4.27
C LEU A 166 10.92 4.28 -4.45
N TYR A 167 10.05 4.01 -5.43
CA TYR A 167 9.66 2.65 -5.78
C TYR A 167 10.83 1.79 -6.26
N THR A 168 11.79 2.37 -6.98
CA THR A 168 13.01 1.67 -7.39
C THR A 168 13.92 1.38 -6.21
N GLU A 169 14.14 2.35 -5.31
CA GLU A 169 14.95 2.19 -4.09
C GLU A 169 14.37 1.09 -3.20
N ILE A 170 13.06 1.11 -2.94
CA ILE A 170 12.40 0.10 -2.07
C ILE A 170 12.36 -1.29 -2.73
N SER A 171 12.20 -1.36 -4.06
CA SER A 171 12.20 -2.64 -4.78
C SER A 171 13.57 -3.31 -4.84
N GLY A 172 14.64 -2.54 -4.62
CA GLY A 172 16.00 -3.06 -4.53
C GLY A 172 16.37 -3.65 -3.16
N LEU A 173 15.53 -3.45 -2.13
CA LEU A 173 15.74 -4.05 -0.82
C LEU A 173 15.53 -5.55 -0.89
N LYS A 174 16.51 -6.30 -0.35
CA LYS A 174 16.39 -7.75 -0.17
C LYS A 174 15.95 -8.02 1.27
N SER A 175 14.85 -8.75 1.42
CA SER A 175 14.38 -9.31 2.69
C SER A 175 15.41 -10.29 3.23
#